data_AF-A0A9W4TBE9-F1
#
_entry.id   AF-A0A9W4TBE9-F1
#
_cell.length_a   1.000
_cell.length_b   1.000
_cell.length_c   1.000
_cell.angle_alpha   90.00
_cell.angle_beta   90.00
_cell.angle_gamma   90.00
#
_symmetry.space_group_name_H-M   'P 1'
#
loop_
_entity.id
_entity.type
_entity.pdbx_description
1 polymer ?
#
loop_
_entity_poly.entity_id
_entity_poly.type
_entity_poly.pdbx_seq_one_letter_code
_entity_poly.pdbx_strand_id
1 'polypeptide(L)' 'TFDAMEDLINLHNDYREEFENALNTEHAVIWNGIATKINNYHPAQVTGR' A
#
# COMPACT_ATOMS: atom_id res chain seq x y z
N THR A 1 20.05 -24.42 11.14
CA THR A 1 18.78 -24.59 10.37
C THR A 1 17.58 -24.16 11.19
N PHE A 2 17.54 -24.46 12.49
CA PHE A 2 16.54 -23.91 13.43
C PHE A 2 16.86 -22.44 13.81
N ASP A 3 18.12 -22.14 14.11
CA ASP A 3 18.57 -20.78 14.48
C ASP A 3 18.29 -19.73 13.40
N ALA A 4 18.51 -20.07 12.13
CA ALA A 4 18.20 -19.17 11.01
C ALA A 4 16.71 -18.86 10.88
N MET A 5 15.81 -19.75 11.30
CA MET A 5 14.37 -19.47 11.30
C MET A 5 13.99 -18.56 12.47
N GLU A 6 14.61 -18.75 13.63
CA GLU A 6 14.43 -17.89 14.79
C GLU A 6 14.91 -16.46 14.50
N ASP A 7 16.08 -16.33 13.87
CA ASP A 7 16.62 -15.03 13.43
C ASP A 7 15.69 -14.31 12.47
N LEU A 8 15.08 -15.03 11.51
CA LEU A 8 14.12 -14.45 10.57
C LEU A 8 12.82 -14.01 11.25
N ILE A 9 12.34 -14.79 12.22
CA ILE A 9 11.14 -14.44 13.00
C ILE A 9 11.41 -13.20 13.85
N ASN A 10 12.56 -13.13 14.51
CA ASN A 10 12.95 -11.97 15.31
C ASN A 10 13.11 -10.72 14.44
N LEU A 11 13.78 -10.85 13.28
CA LEU A 11 13.89 -9.77 12.31
C LEU A 11 12.51 -9.28 11.84
N HIS A 12 11.59 -10.19 11.53
CA HIS A 12 10.23 -9.80 11.16
C HIS A 12 9.51 -9.06 12.29
N ASN A 13 9.67 -9.51 13.54
CA ASN A 13 9.02 -8.88 14.69
C ASN A 13 9.59 -7.50 15.01
N ASP A 14 10.91 -7.33 14.91
CA ASP A 14 11.59 -6.05 15.14
C ASP A 14 11.15 -4.99 14.14
N TYR A 15 10.96 -5.40 12.88
CA TYR A 15 10.60 -4.50 11.76
C TYR A 15 9.10 -4.56 11.39
N ARG A 16 8.25 -5.16 12.24
CA ARG A 16 6.84 -5.40 11.90
C ARG A 16 6.10 -4.12 11.53
N GLU A 17 6.24 -3.08 12.35
CA GLU A 17 5.56 -1.79 12.14
C GLU A 17 6.03 -1.11 10.85
N GLU A 18 7.33 -1.17 10.55
CA GLU A 18 7.89 -0.60 9.32
C GLU A 18 7.41 -1.35 8.08
N PHE A 19 7.34 -2.69 8.15
CA PHE A 19 6.81 -3.53 7.08
C PHE A 19 5.32 -3.25 6.83
N GLU A 20 4.52 -3.17 7.89
CA GLU A 20 3.08 -2.84 7.79
C GLU A 20 2.88 -1.43 7.24
N ASN A 21 3.67 -0.44 7.68
CA ASN A 21 3.61 0.92 7.17
C ASN A 21 4.04 1.03 5.71
N ALA A 22 5.07 0.31 5.29
CA ALA A 22 5.49 0.23 3.90
C ALA A 22 4.39 -0.37 3.02
N LEU A 23 3.80 -1.49 3.43
CA LEU A 23 2.70 -2.15 2.73
C LEU A 23 1.47 -1.23 2.61
N ASN A 24 1.11 -0.53 3.68
CA ASN A 24 0.00 0.42 3.69
C ASN A 24 0.27 1.62 2.76
N THR A 25 1.50 2.12 2.73
CA THR A 25 1.91 3.23 1.87
C THR A 25 1.84 2.84 0.39
N GLU A 26 2.41 1.68 0.03
CA GLU A 26 2.34 1.15 -1.34
C GLU A 26 0.89 0.94 -1.78
N HIS A 27 0.06 0.37 -0.90
CA HIS A 27 -1.36 0.16 -1.17
C HIS A 27 -2.10 1.48 -1.41
N ALA A 28 -1.82 2.52 -0.62
CA ALA A 28 -2.40 3.85 -0.81
C ALA A 28 -1.98 4.50 -2.14
N VAL A 29 -0.71 4.35 -2.55
CA VAL A 29 -0.20 4.85 -3.83
C VAL A 29 -0.90 4.16 -5.01
N ILE A 30 -1.07 2.84 -4.95
CA ILE A 30 -1.78 2.07 -5.97
C ILE A 30 -3.23 2.56 -6.10
N TRP A 31 -3.94 2.69 -4.98
CA TRP A 31 -5.32 3.19 -4.97
C TRP A 31 -5.44 4.61 -5.51
N ASN A 32 -4.51 5.49 -5.14
CA ASN A 32 -4.48 6.86 -5.66
C ASN A 32 -4.31 6.88 -7.19
N GLY A 33 -3.44 6.02 -7.73
CA GLY A 33 -3.26 5.86 -9.17
C GLY A 33 -4.51 5.34 -9.88
N ILE A 34 -5.21 4.37 -9.29
CA ILE A 34 -6.48 3.85 -9.81
C ILE A 34 -7.56 4.95 -9.79
N ALA A 35 -7.72 5.63 -8.65
CA ALA A 35 -8.69 6.71 -8.49
C ALA A 35 -8.44 7.87 -9.48
N THR A 36 -7.18 8.25 -9.69
CA THR A 36 -6.79 9.26 -10.68
C THR A 36 -7.18 8.83 -12.10
N LYS A 37 -6.93 7.57 -12.47
CA LYS A 37 -7.32 7.03 -13.78
C LYS A 37 -8.83 7.00 -13.97
N ILE A 38 -9.59 6.61 -12.96
CA ILE A 38 -11.07 6.61 -12.98
C ILE A 38 -11.60 8.04 -13.14
N ASN A 39 -11.08 8.99 -12.35
CA ASN A 39 -11.48 10.40 -12.41
C ASN A 39 -11.13 11.04 -13.77
N ASN A 40 -10.01 10.64 -14.38
CA ASN A 40 -9.66 11.10 -15.73
C ASN A 40 -10.52 10.46 -16.84
N TYR A 41 -11.10 9.28 -16.61
CA TYR A 41 -11.98 8.62 -17.58
C TYR A 41 -13.42 9.14 -17.53
N HIS A 42 -13.84 9.67 -16.38
CA HIS A 42 -15.07 10.40 -16.19
C HIS A 42 -14.74 11.84 -15.81
N PRO A 43 -14.34 12.73 -16.75
CA PRO A 43 -14.40 14.16 -16.47
C PRO A 43 -15.83 14.42 -16.06
N ALA A 44 -16.02 14.78 -14.79
CA ALA A 44 -17.33 15.01 -14.21
C ALA A 44 -18.07 15.93 -15.18
N GLN A 45 -19.06 15.40 -15.91
CA GLN A 45 -19.97 16.18 -16.73
C GLN A 45 -20.88 16.92 -15.76
N VAL A 46 -20.32 17.90 -15.05
CA VAL A 46 -21.08 18.89 -14.31
C VAL A 46 -21.27 20.04 -15.29
N THR A 47 -22.21 19.86 -16.20
CA THR A 47 -22.83 20.98 -16.92
C THR A 47 -24.30 20.64 -17.11
N GLY A 48 -25.06 20.82 -16.04
CA GLY A 48 -26.52 20.77 -16.01
C GLY A 48 -26.99 21.89 -15.09
N ARG A 49 -27.08 23.10 -15.67
CA ARG A 49 -27.84 24.23 -15.11
C ARG A 49 -29.24 24.19 -15.70
#